data_AF-A0A2A3E9A0-F1
#
_entry.id   AF-A0A2A3E9A0-F1
#
_cell.length_a   1.000
_cell.length_b   1.000
_cell.length_c   1.000
_cell.angle_alpha   90.00
_cell.angle_beta   90.00
_cell.angle_gamma   90.00
#
_symmetry.space_group_name_H-M   'P 1'
#
loop_
_entity.id
_entity.type
_entity.pdbx_description
1 polymer ?
#
loop_
_entity_poly.entity_id
_entity_poly.type
_entity_poly.pdbx_seq_one_letter_code
_entity_poly.pdbx_strand_id
1 'polypeptide(L)'
;MSTALLAVFAVILCILFRILNVNSAPQKPLVICQDQSFLTTILKIAPVITEPYKPTRLWGFSGHVQTIVHSIIGRVRCPWPIGERVYIGLADETTLTYDLYQPLSNDYEDFEKINDITIAICPGICNSSESVYIRTFVHFAQCHGYRCAVLNHVGVLSSVKVTAPRIFTYDYYI
;
A
#
# COMPACT_ATOMS: atom_id res chain seq x y z
N MET A 1 10.07 10.81 -43.36
CA MET A 1 8.71 10.56 -42.83
C MET A 1 7.76 11.55 -43.47
N SER A 2 6.57 11.13 -43.91
CA SER A 2 5.57 12.05 -44.49
C SER A 2 5.10 13.07 -43.44
N THR A 3 4.80 14.29 -43.85
CA THR A 3 4.23 15.36 -42.99
C THR A 3 2.94 14.92 -42.30
N ALA A 4 2.13 14.11 -42.98
CA ALA A 4 0.92 13.53 -42.41
C ALA A 4 1.24 12.58 -41.23
N LEU A 5 2.29 11.76 -41.36
CA LEU A 5 2.71 10.84 -40.30
C LEU A 5 3.19 11.61 -39.06
N LEU A 6 3.97 12.68 -39.27
CA LEU A 6 4.41 13.58 -38.19
C LEU A 6 3.22 14.25 -37.47
N ALA A 7 2.20 14.70 -38.22
CA ALA A 7 1.01 15.30 -37.64
C ALA A 7 0.23 14.31 -36.77
N VAL A 8 0.07 13.07 -37.23
CA VAL A 8 -0.58 12.00 -36.43
C VAL A 8 0.17 11.75 -35.12
N PHE A 9 1.51 11.61 -35.18
CA PHE A 9 2.33 11.45 -33.98
C PHE A 9 2.19 12.62 -33.00
N ALA A 10 2.19 13.85 -33.50
CA ALA A 10 2.01 15.05 -32.67
C ALA A 10 0.64 15.05 -31.95
N VAL A 11 -0.44 14.70 -32.66
CA VAL A 11 -1.79 14.60 -32.07
C VAL A 11 -1.83 13.54 -30.96
N ILE A 12 -1.23 12.37 -31.19
CA ILE A 12 -1.16 11.30 -30.19
C ILE A 12 -0.43 11.79 -28.93
N LEU A 13 0.73 12.45 -29.10
CA LEU A 13 1.48 13.00 -27.97
C LEU A 13 0.65 14.04 -27.19
N CYS A 14 -0.04 14.96 -27.87
CA CYS A 14 -0.91 15.94 -27.21
C CYS A 14 -2.01 15.28 -26.38
N ILE A 15 -2.64 14.23 -26.91
CA ILE A 15 -3.68 13.46 -26.19
C ILE A 15 -3.07 12.78 -24.96
N LEU A 16 -1.91 12.12 -25.12
CA LEU A 16 -1.23 11.45 -24.01
C LEU A 16 -0.83 12.43 -22.91
N PHE A 17 -0.27 13.59 -23.24
CA PHE A 17 0.09 14.63 -22.26
C PHE A 17 -1.12 15.12 -21.47
N ARG A 18 -2.28 15.22 -22.11
CA ARG A 18 -3.54 15.61 -21.47
C ARG A 18 -4.06 14.51 -20.55
N ILE A 19 -4.11 13.26 -21.00
CA ILE A 19 -4.58 12.10 -20.20
C ILE A 19 -3.67 11.88 -18.99
N LEU A 20 -2.36 11.95 -19.19
CA LEU A 20 -1.36 11.79 -18.12
C LEU A 20 -1.24 13.03 -17.22
N ASN A 21 -2.03 14.08 -17.50
CA ASN A 21 -2.09 15.31 -16.72
C ASN A 21 -0.71 15.95 -16.47
N VAL A 22 0.23 15.82 -17.42
CA VAL A 22 1.65 16.18 -17.26
C VAL A 22 1.87 17.68 -17.05
N ASN A 23 0.93 18.49 -17.54
CA ASN A 23 0.99 19.95 -17.49
C ASN A 23 0.32 20.56 -16.25
N SER A 24 -0.28 19.74 -15.38
CA SER A 24 -0.88 20.26 -14.16
C SER A 24 0.21 20.73 -13.18
N ALA A 25 -0.04 21.88 -12.54
CA ALA A 25 0.86 22.45 -11.55
C ALA A 25 0.54 21.87 -10.15
N PRO A 26 1.56 21.53 -9.35
CA PRO A 26 1.39 21.22 -7.93
C PRO A 26 0.65 22.36 -7.20
N GLN A 27 -0.36 22.02 -6.41
CA GLN A 27 -1.09 22.97 -5.58
C GLN A 27 -0.85 22.70 -4.10
N LYS A 28 -0.99 23.73 -3.28
CA LYS A 28 -1.01 23.56 -1.82
C LYS A 28 -2.29 22.80 -1.44
N PRO A 29 -2.20 21.81 -0.54
CA PRO A 29 -3.39 21.11 -0.08
C PRO A 29 -4.26 22.04 0.76
N LEU A 30 -5.58 21.83 0.67
CA LEU A 30 -6.54 22.46 1.57
C LEU A 30 -6.68 21.59 2.83
N VAL A 31 -6.30 22.12 3.98
CA VAL A 31 -6.41 21.42 5.26
C VAL A 31 -7.65 21.89 6.00
N ILE A 32 -8.60 20.99 6.22
CA ILE A 32 -9.85 21.26 6.94
C ILE A 32 -9.82 20.46 8.24
N CYS A 33 -9.96 21.14 9.37
CA CYS A 33 -10.04 20.52 10.69
C CYS A 33 -11.05 21.26 11.55
N GLN A 34 -11.89 20.53 12.27
CA GLN A 34 -12.85 21.12 13.21
C GLN A 34 -12.13 21.68 14.45
N ASP A 35 -11.13 20.95 14.98
CA ASP A 35 -10.33 21.39 16.12
C ASP A 35 -9.07 22.15 15.67
N GLN A 36 -9.08 23.45 15.86
CA GLN A 36 -7.98 24.33 15.48
C GLN A 36 -6.72 24.16 16.35
N SER A 37 -6.87 23.73 17.61
CA SER A 37 -5.73 23.50 18.51
C SER A 37 -4.97 22.25 18.08
N PHE A 38 -5.71 21.20 17.73
CA PHE A 38 -5.13 19.99 17.14
C PHE A 38 -4.43 20.30 15.82
N LEU A 39 -5.10 21.02 14.91
CA LEU A 39 -4.51 21.40 13.62
C LEU A 39 -3.21 22.18 13.80
N THR A 40 -3.21 23.18 14.70
CA THR A 40 -2.01 23.97 15.00
C THR A 40 -0.85 23.10 15.49
N THR A 41 -1.15 22.11 16.32
CA THR A 41 -0.16 21.14 16.82
C THR A 41 0.42 20.30 15.68
N ILE A 42 -0.44 19.75 14.82
CA ILE A 42 -0.03 18.96 13.65
C ILE A 42 0.83 19.80 12.70
N LEU A 43 0.42 21.02 12.37
CA LEU A 43 1.18 21.89 11.47
C LEU A 43 2.52 22.33 12.05
N LYS A 44 2.63 22.43 13.38
CA LYS A 44 3.91 22.68 14.06
C LYS A 44 4.85 21.47 13.97
N ILE A 45 4.34 20.26 14.12
CA ILE A 45 5.13 19.02 14.07
C ILE A 45 5.50 18.65 12.62
N ALA A 46 4.57 18.84 11.69
CA ALA A 46 4.68 18.43 10.30
C ALA A 46 4.33 19.58 9.34
N PRO A 47 5.18 20.62 9.25
CA PRO A 47 4.92 21.78 8.40
C PRO A 47 4.82 21.41 6.90
N VAL A 48 5.44 20.29 6.50
CA VAL A 48 5.41 19.73 5.14
C VAL A 48 4.00 19.50 4.61
N ILE A 49 3.01 19.31 5.50
CA ILE A 49 1.59 19.14 5.12
C ILE A 49 1.06 20.39 4.39
N THR A 50 1.66 21.57 4.59
CA THR A 50 1.23 22.81 3.92
C THR A 50 1.95 23.08 2.60
N GLU A 51 2.93 22.26 2.25
CA GLU A 51 3.71 22.41 1.03
C GLU A 51 3.00 21.75 -0.17
N PRO A 52 3.16 22.28 -1.40
CA PRO A 52 2.66 21.59 -2.58
C PRO A 52 3.32 20.24 -2.73
N TYR A 53 2.53 19.17 -2.86
CA TYR A 53 3.05 17.86 -3.20
C TYR A 53 3.57 17.87 -4.64
N LYS A 54 4.89 17.68 -4.82
CA LYS A 54 5.57 17.69 -6.12
C LYS A 54 5.96 16.26 -6.52
N PRO A 55 5.07 15.47 -7.11
CA PRO A 55 5.43 14.13 -7.55
C PRO A 55 6.35 14.18 -8.77
N THR A 56 7.07 13.09 -9.01
CA THR A 56 7.80 12.86 -10.27
C THR A 56 6.84 12.92 -11.45
N ARG A 57 7.03 13.86 -12.40
CA ARG A 57 6.00 14.23 -13.38
C ARG A 57 5.32 13.06 -14.09
N LEU A 58 6.07 12.27 -14.85
CA LEU A 58 5.51 11.18 -15.64
C LEU A 58 5.10 9.97 -14.80
N TRP A 59 5.58 9.87 -13.56
CA TRP A 59 5.42 8.69 -12.72
C TRP A 59 4.34 8.87 -11.66
N GLY A 60 4.38 9.96 -10.89
CA GLY A 60 3.53 10.19 -9.72
C GLY A 60 2.43 11.24 -9.88
N PHE A 61 2.35 12.00 -10.98
CA PHE A 61 1.34 13.06 -11.12
C PHE A 61 -0.08 12.54 -11.39
N SER A 62 -0.20 11.45 -12.16
CA SER A 62 -1.48 10.88 -12.56
C SER A 62 -1.63 9.39 -12.19
N GLY A 63 -0.57 8.73 -11.72
CA GLY A 63 -0.57 7.32 -11.33
C GLY A 63 -0.78 6.31 -12.47
N HIS A 64 -1.31 6.73 -13.63
CA HIS A 64 -1.60 5.85 -14.77
C HIS A 64 -0.40 5.04 -15.23
N VAL A 65 0.78 5.67 -15.36
CA VAL A 65 2.01 4.98 -15.75
C VAL A 65 2.38 3.92 -14.72
N GLN A 66 2.32 4.24 -13.41
CA GLN A 66 2.55 3.27 -12.34
C GLN A 66 1.58 2.09 -12.42
N THR A 67 0.28 2.36 -12.61
CA THR A 67 -0.76 1.33 -12.71
C THR A 67 -0.54 0.40 -13.90
N ILE A 68 -0.21 0.96 -15.07
CA ILE A 68 0.09 0.18 -16.28
C ILE A 68 1.33 -0.68 -16.06
N VAL A 69 2.43 -0.07 -15.60
CA VAL A 69 3.69 -0.79 -15.35
C VAL A 69 3.51 -1.88 -14.30
N HIS A 70 2.81 -1.60 -13.20
CA HIS A 70 2.50 -2.59 -12.17
C HIS A 70 1.63 -3.73 -12.71
N SER A 71 0.64 -3.43 -13.55
CA SER A 71 -0.23 -4.45 -14.14
C SER A 71 0.53 -5.41 -15.07
N ILE A 72 1.58 -4.92 -15.74
CA ILE A 72 2.41 -5.71 -16.67
C ILE A 72 3.55 -6.43 -15.92
N ILE A 73 4.31 -5.71 -15.10
CA ILE A 73 5.54 -6.22 -14.47
C ILE A 73 5.26 -6.78 -13.07
N GLY A 74 4.49 -6.05 -12.27
CA GLY A 74 4.24 -6.36 -10.86
C GLY A 74 3.53 -7.70 -10.65
N ARG A 75 2.70 -8.13 -11.60
CA ARG A 75 2.02 -9.43 -11.54
C ARG A 75 2.93 -10.62 -11.90
N VAL A 76 3.96 -10.40 -12.71
CA VAL A 76 4.79 -11.48 -13.29
C VAL A 76 5.87 -11.96 -12.32
N ARG A 77 6.34 -11.10 -11.41
CA ARG A 77 7.45 -11.41 -10.48
C ARG A 77 7.05 -11.30 -9.01
N CYS A 78 5.79 -11.58 -8.68
CA CYS A 78 5.32 -11.48 -7.30
C CYS A 78 5.98 -12.56 -6.42
N PRO A 79 6.73 -12.19 -5.37
CA PRO A 79 7.39 -13.14 -4.48
C PRO A 79 6.36 -13.91 -3.66
N TRP A 80 6.63 -15.18 -3.32
CA TRP A 80 5.73 -16.00 -2.50
C TRP A 80 6.33 -16.17 -1.09
N PRO A 81 6.17 -15.17 -0.20
CA PRO A 81 6.67 -15.31 1.16
C PRO A 81 5.93 -16.46 1.85
N ILE A 82 6.68 -17.30 2.54
CA ILE A 82 6.14 -18.42 3.32
C ILE A 82 6.06 -17.97 4.76
N GLY A 83 4.85 -17.97 5.30
CA GLY A 83 4.56 -17.61 6.69
C GLY A 83 3.70 -18.65 7.36
N GLU A 84 3.52 -18.51 8.66
CA GLU A 84 2.62 -19.33 9.47
C GLU A 84 1.28 -18.64 9.63
N ARG A 85 0.19 -19.36 9.35
CA ARG A 85 -1.16 -18.85 9.60
C ARG A 85 -1.55 -19.06 11.06
N VAL A 86 -1.82 -17.96 11.75
CA VAL A 86 -2.29 -17.97 13.12
C VAL A 86 -3.81 -17.75 13.15
N TYR A 87 -4.49 -18.52 14.00
CA TYR A 87 -5.93 -18.47 14.20
C TYR A 87 -6.23 -18.01 15.63
N ILE A 88 -7.09 -16.99 15.76
CA ILE A 88 -7.54 -16.45 17.05
C ILE A 88 -9.06 -16.51 17.09
N GLY A 89 -9.62 -17.15 18.11
CA GLY A 89 -11.04 -17.04 18.44
C GLY A 89 -11.31 -15.74 19.19
N LEU A 90 -12.27 -14.96 18.71
CA LEU A 90 -12.75 -13.74 19.38
C LEU A 90 -13.96 -14.04 20.28
N ALA A 91 -14.32 -13.09 21.14
CA ALA A 91 -15.45 -13.23 22.06
C ALA A 91 -16.81 -13.37 21.35
N ASP A 92 -16.93 -12.84 20.14
CA ASP A 92 -18.12 -12.95 19.28
C ASP A 92 -18.11 -14.21 18.41
N GLU A 93 -17.28 -15.20 18.75
CA GLU A 93 -17.06 -16.47 18.03
C GLU A 93 -16.44 -16.31 16.63
N THR A 94 -16.09 -15.08 16.23
CA THR A 94 -15.35 -14.83 14.98
C THR A 94 -13.96 -15.46 15.06
N THR A 95 -13.55 -16.13 13.99
CA THR A 95 -12.17 -16.60 13.82
C THR A 95 -11.40 -15.53 13.06
N LEU A 96 -10.58 -14.78 13.78
CA LEU A 96 -9.59 -13.88 13.20
C LEU A 96 -8.37 -14.70 12.74
N THR A 97 -7.83 -14.36 11.58
CA THR A 97 -6.59 -14.96 11.10
C THR A 97 -5.59 -13.89 10.69
N TYR A 98 -4.32 -14.18 10.89
CA TYR A 98 -3.22 -13.39 10.34
C TYR A 98 -2.08 -14.32 9.97
N ASP A 99 -1.26 -13.92 9.01
CA ASP A 99 -0.07 -14.67 8.62
C ASP A 99 1.18 -14.00 9.19
N LEU A 100 2.02 -14.78 9.87
CA LEU A 100 3.26 -14.36 10.49
C LEU A 100 4.45 -14.77 9.65
N TYR A 101 5.31 -13.82 9.32
CA TYR A 101 6.47 -14.00 8.45
C TYR A 101 7.75 -13.63 9.20
N GLN A 102 8.75 -14.51 9.15
CA GLN A 102 10.04 -14.28 9.78
C GLN A 102 11.02 -13.56 8.83
N PRO A 103 12.06 -12.88 9.33
CA PRO A 103 13.11 -12.32 8.49
C PRO A 103 13.75 -13.37 7.57
N LEU A 104 14.14 -12.97 6.35
CA LEU A 104 14.78 -13.88 5.37
C LEU A 104 16.31 -13.86 5.44
N SER A 105 16.90 -12.82 6.02
CA SER A 105 18.34 -12.70 6.22
C SER A 105 18.61 -11.97 7.54
N ASN A 106 19.71 -12.35 8.17
CA ASN A 106 20.25 -11.72 9.37
C ASN A 106 21.41 -10.76 9.05
N ASP A 107 21.71 -10.58 7.77
CA ASP A 107 22.88 -9.83 7.29
C ASP A 107 22.59 -8.33 7.11
N TYR A 108 21.39 -7.89 7.51
CA TYR A 108 21.00 -6.49 7.41
C TYR A 108 21.74 -5.66 8.44
N GLU A 109 22.28 -4.51 8.01
CA GLU A 109 22.88 -3.53 8.92
C GLU A 109 21.82 -3.12 9.95
N ASP A 110 22.07 -3.40 11.23
CA ASP A 110 21.13 -3.29 12.37
C ASP A 110 20.18 -4.48 12.64
N PHE A 111 20.44 -5.69 12.12
CA PHE A 111 19.62 -6.88 12.39
C PHE A 111 19.34 -7.11 13.88
N GLU A 112 20.34 -7.00 14.77
CA GLU A 112 20.12 -7.20 16.22
C GLU A 112 19.21 -6.15 16.87
N LYS A 113 19.05 -4.96 16.27
CA LYS A 113 18.12 -3.94 16.75
C LYS A 113 16.71 -4.11 16.16
N ILE A 114 16.63 -4.68 14.97
CA ILE A 114 15.40 -4.74 14.15
C ILE A 114 14.70 -6.09 14.28
N ASN A 115 15.40 -7.18 14.59
CA ASN A 115 14.83 -8.53 14.69
C ASN A 115 13.67 -8.63 15.70
N ASP A 116 13.65 -7.78 16.72
CA ASP A 116 12.57 -7.68 17.71
C ASP A 116 11.35 -6.88 17.20
N ILE A 117 11.50 -6.12 16.11
CA ILE A 117 10.41 -5.30 15.54
C ILE A 117 9.50 -6.17 14.68
N THR A 118 8.19 -6.05 14.95
CA THR A 118 7.15 -6.65 14.11
C THR A 118 6.35 -5.57 13.41
N ILE A 119 6.31 -5.61 12.08
CA ILE A 119 5.45 -4.74 11.29
C ILE A 119 4.06 -5.37 11.23
N ALA A 120 3.10 -4.75 11.90
CA ALA A 120 1.68 -5.09 11.78
C ALA A 120 1.11 -4.46 10.49
N ILE A 121 0.61 -5.31 9.59
CA ILE A 121 0.13 -4.91 8.26
C ILE A 121 -1.36 -5.17 8.20
N CYS A 122 -2.13 -4.11 7.97
CA CYS A 122 -3.56 -4.20 7.70
C CYS A 122 -3.81 -3.97 6.21
N PRO A 123 -4.16 -5.02 5.44
CA PRO A 123 -4.57 -4.84 4.05
C PRO A 123 -5.80 -3.95 3.93
N GLY A 124 -6.00 -3.37 2.73
CA GLY A 124 -7.26 -2.72 2.40
C GLY A 124 -8.46 -3.64 2.57
N ILE A 125 -9.67 -3.08 2.64
CA ILE A 125 -10.90 -3.86 2.85
C ILE A 125 -11.00 -5.05 1.88
N CYS A 126 -11.46 -6.19 2.38
CA CYS A 126 -11.60 -7.44 1.61
C CYS A 126 -10.29 -7.94 0.96
N ASN A 127 -9.13 -7.69 1.58
CA ASN A 127 -7.85 -8.28 1.19
C ASN A 127 -7.23 -9.16 2.28
N SER A 128 -6.13 -9.82 1.94
CA SER A 128 -5.37 -10.71 2.81
C SER A 128 -3.88 -10.57 2.60
N SER A 129 -3.13 -11.34 3.37
CA SER A 129 -1.74 -11.71 3.10
C SER A 129 -1.48 -12.27 1.71
N GLU A 130 -2.49 -12.89 1.07
CA GLU A 130 -2.35 -13.53 -0.24
C GLU A 130 -2.39 -12.52 -1.41
N SER A 131 -2.78 -11.27 -1.12
CA SER A 131 -2.83 -10.19 -2.10
C SER A 131 -1.43 -9.84 -2.62
N VAL A 132 -1.30 -9.67 -3.94
CA VAL A 132 -0.01 -9.45 -4.65
C VAL A 132 0.81 -8.29 -4.05
N TYR A 133 0.16 -7.16 -3.76
CA TYR A 133 0.84 -6.00 -3.20
C TYR A 133 1.33 -6.24 -1.77
N ILE A 134 0.57 -7.00 -0.97
CA ILE A 134 0.95 -7.37 0.39
C ILE A 134 2.14 -8.32 0.36
N ARG A 135 2.09 -9.37 -0.46
CA ARG A 135 3.21 -10.31 -0.62
C ARG A 135 4.50 -9.62 -1.04
N THR A 136 4.40 -8.66 -1.95
CA THR A 136 5.55 -7.85 -2.41
C THR A 136 6.15 -7.05 -1.25
N PHE A 137 5.30 -6.38 -0.47
CA PHE A 137 5.74 -5.61 0.70
C PHE A 137 6.33 -6.49 1.80
N VAL A 138 5.67 -7.61 2.14
CA VAL A 138 6.14 -8.58 3.13
C VAL A 138 7.52 -9.10 2.75
N HIS A 139 7.70 -9.55 1.50
CA HIS A 139 8.99 -10.03 1.04
C HIS A 139 10.08 -8.95 1.14
N PHE A 140 9.77 -7.71 0.73
CA PHE A 140 10.68 -6.58 0.88
C PHE A 140 11.08 -6.37 2.34
N ALA A 141 10.11 -6.31 3.26
CA ALA A 141 10.37 -6.13 4.68
C ALA A 141 11.19 -7.28 5.29
N GLN A 142 10.88 -8.54 4.96
CA GLN A 142 11.64 -9.69 5.42
C GLN A 142 13.11 -9.66 4.97
N CYS A 143 13.39 -9.17 3.75
CA CYS A 143 14.76 -8.98 3.26
C CYS A 143 15.52 -7.87 4.00
N HIS A 144 14.83 -7.01 4.75
CA HIS A 144 15.41 -5.94 5.56
C HIS A 144 15.35 -6.26 7.07
N GLY A 145 15.27 -7.56 7.43
CA GLY A 145 15.36 -8.00 8.81
C GLY A 145 14.06 -7.92 9.63
N TYR A 146 12.94 -7.50 9.04
CA TYR A 146 11.69 -7.32 9.78
C TYR A 146 10.86 -8.61 9.84
N ARG A 147 10.26 -8.86 11.01
CA ARG A 147 9.13 -9.77 11.15
C ARG A 147 7.85 -9.05 10.72
N CYS A 148 6.97 -9.74 10.01
CA CYS A 148 5.71 -9.16 9.53
C CYS A 148 4.52 -9.97 10.04
N ALA A 149 3.49 -9.30 10.55
CA ALA A 149 2.21 -9.90 10.89
C ALA A 149 1.13 -9.26 10.02
N VAL A 150 0.51 -10.04 9.13
CA VAL A 150 -0.48 -9.53 8.18
C VAL A 150 -1.87 -10.02 8.55
N LEU A 151 -2.77 -9.09 8.86
CA LEU A 151 -4.17 -9.40 9.08
C LEU A 151 -4.83 -9.97 7.81
N ASN A 152 -5.65 -11.00 7.98
CA ASN A 152 -6.56 -11.49 6.96
C ASN A 152 -8.00 -11.09 7.30
N HIS A 153 -8.64 -10.31 6.43
CA HIS A 153 -10.02 -9.88 6.64
C HIS A 153 -10.96 -11.10 6.70
N VAL A 154 -11.94 -11.07 7.60
CA VAL A 154 -12.89 -12.18 7.78
C VAL A 154 -13.59 -12.51 6.45
N GLY A 155 -13.56 -13.79 6.07
CA GLY A 155 -14.20 -14.30 4.85
C GLY A 155 -13.42 -14.08 3.55
N VAL A 156 -12.23 -13.48 3.58
CA VAL A 156 -11.43 -13.26 2.36
C VAL A 156 -10.66 -14.52 1.93
N LEU A 157 -10.26 -15.37 2.88
CA LEU A 157 -9.45 -16.55 2.63
C LEU A 157 -10.36 -17.73 2.29
N SER A 158 -10.22 -18.30 1.09
CA SER A 158 -11.02 -19.45 0.65
C SER A 158 -10.79 -20.71 1.49
N SER A 159 -9.63 -20.82 2.14
CA SER A 159 -9.24 -21.93 3.01
C SER A 159 -9.70 -21.77 4.46
N VAL A 160 -10.29 -20.63 4.83
CA VAL A 160 -10.75 -20.34 6.19
C VAL A 160 -12.26 -20.21 6.20
N LYS A 161 -12.93 -21.06 6.98
CA LYS A 161 -14.37 -21.02 7.15
C LYS A 161 -14.78 -19.73 7.88
N VAL A 162 -15.82 -19.06 7.38
CA VAL A 162 -16.47 -17.96 8.10
C VAL A 162 -17.25 -18.53 9.28
N THR A 163 -16.93 -18.06 10.48
CA THR A 163 -17.53 -18.55 11.74
C THR A 163 -18.58 -17.61 12.32
N ALA A 164 -18.63 -16.35 11.90
CA ALA A 164 -19.61 -15.36 12.36
C ALA A 164 -20.12 -14.49 11.20
N PRO A 165 -21.36 -13.95 11.26
CA PRO A 165 -21.96 -13.10 10.22
C PRO A 165 -21.41 -11.66 10.28
N ARG A 166 -20.10 -11.50 10.37
CA ARG A 166 -19.42 -10.22 10.55
C ARG A 166 -18.48 -9.94 9.37
N ILE A 167 -18.57 -8.74 8.83
CA ILE A 167 -17.53 -8.15 7.98
C ILE A 167 -16.57 -7.40 8.89
N PHE A 168 -15.30 -7.32 8.47
CA PHE A 168 -14.29 -6.53 9.16
C PHE A 168 -14.79 -5.13 9.60
N THR A 169 -14.50 -4.74 10.84
CA THR A 169 -14.83 -3.43 11.42
C THR A 169 -13.59 -2.90 12.15
N TYR A 170 -13.13 -1.69 11.83
CA TYR A 170 -11.98 -1.05 12.50
C TYR A 170 -12.27 -0.67 13.97
N ASP A 171 -13.55 -0.61 14.34
CA ASP A 171 -14.01 -0.23 15.68
C ASP A 171 -14.43 -1.46 16.48
N TYR A 172 -13.51 -2.01 17.26
CA TYR A 172 -13.84 -2.73 18.48
C TYR A 172 -12.95 -2.18 19.60
N TYR A 173 -13.57 -1.49 20.55
CA TYR A 173 -12.94 -1.22 21.84
C TYR A 173 -12.79 -2.57 22.56
N ILE A 174 -11.56 -2.93 22.89
CA ILE A 174 -11.24 -3.95 23.90
C ILE A 174 -11.54 -3.33 25.27
#